data_AF-A0A1V8SVH1-F1
#
_entry.id   AF-A0A1V8SVH1-F1
#
_cell.length_a   1.000
_cell.length_b   1.000
_cell.length_c   1.000
_cell.angle_alpha   90.00
_cell.angle_beta   90.00
_cell.angle_gamma   90.00
#
_symmetry.space_group_name_H-M   'P 1'
#
loop_
_entity.id
_entity.type
_entity.pdbx_description
1 polymer ?
#
loop_
_entity_poly.entity_id
_entity_poly.type
_entity_poly.pdbx_seq_one_letter_code
_entity_poly.pdbx_strand_id
1 'polypeptide(L)'
;MVFDDTTLESKYTLARMRIRSGTQVSTRTTQVISKLSTPTPEDSSPILVVLQANNRDANKLITVTEIAKRELLLKGIKTFQYTALSSQMIDVERKPAPRPPTANAAGDEDGEISDDAFQTVGEVDIKALGPKKRAVPVLTVYLATKPVKELKAEFGNEDEIDGDACIVIISVRTMRDAVYHTGRAVNRSRLK
;
A
#
# COMPACT_ATOMS: atom_id res chain seq x y z
N MET A 1 -3.40 -4.10 -15.23
CA MET A 1 -4.15 -2.92 -15.72
C MET A 1 -4.29 -1.96 -14.56
N VAL A 2 -4.18 -0.65 -14.82
CA VAL A 2 -4.53 0.38 -13.82
C VAL A 2 -6.02 0.61 -14.02
N PHE A 3 -6.83 0.30 -13.00
CA PHE A 3 -8.24 0.61 -13.05
C PHE A 3 -8.41 2.13 -13.06
N ASP A 4 -9.13 2.67 -14.06
CA ASP A 4 -9.27 4.11 -14.25
C ASP A 4 -10.42 4.66 -13.41
N ASP A 5 -10.04 5.31 -12.30
CA ASP A 5 -10.94 5.95 -11.35
C ASP A 5 -11.90 6.98 -11.96
N THR A 6 -11.56 7.54 -13.13
CA THR A 6 -12.37 8.54 -13.85
C THR A 6 -13.76 8.02 -14.21
N THR A 7 -13.88 6.72 -14.49
CA THR A 7 -15.16 6.06 -14.77
C THR A 7 -16.07 6.01 -13.54
N LEU A 8 -15.49 5.84 -12.35
CA LEU A 8 -16.23 5.86 -11.09
C LEU A 8 -16.62 7.28 -10.69
N GLU A 9 -15.74 8.26 -10.86
CA GLU A 9 -16.01 9.67 -10.53
C GLU A 9 -17.20 10.24 -11.29
N SER A 10 -17.50 9.71 -12.48
CA SER A 10 -18.65 10.13 -13.28
C SER A 10 -19.99 9.61 -12.75
N LYS A 11 -19.99 8.52 -11.95
CA LYS A 11 -21.20 7.83 -11.48
C LYS A 11 -21.41 7.92 -9.97
N TYR A 12 -20.33 8.03 -9.22
CA TYR A 12 -20.30 7.92 -7.77
C TYR A 12 -19.65 9.15 -7.14
N THR A 13 -20.16 9.53 -5.98
CA THR A 13 -19.52 10.56 -5.16
C THR A 13 -18.36 9.91 -4.39
N LEU A 14 -17.12 10.10 -4.88
CA LEU A 14 -15.94 9.48 -4.26
C LEU A 14 -15.47 10.24 -3.01
N ALA A 15 -15.50 9.55 -1.86
CA ALA A 15 -14.92 10.03 -0.62
C ALA A 15 -13.56 9.37 -0.37
N ARG A 16 -12.50 9.98 -0.92
CA ARG A 16 -11.13 9.45 -0.83
C ARG A 16 -10.46 9.77 0.50
N MET A 17 -9.89 8.75 1.14
CA MET A 17 -9.25 8.84 2.43
C MET A 17 -7.94 8.04 2.44
N ARG A 18 -6.82 8.72 2.66
CA ARG A 18 -5.51 8.06 2.81
C ARG A 18 -5.23 7.73 4.27
N ILE A 19 -4.83 6.49 4.52
CA ILE A 19 -4.33 6.02 5.80
C ILE A 19 -2.81 6.12 5.80
N ARG A 20 -2.28 6.80 6.80
CA ARG A 20 -0.85 6.96 7.04
C ARG A 20 -0.50 6.62 8.49
N SER A 21 0.78 6.52 8.79
CA SER A 21 1.28 6.26 10.14
C SER A 21 0.71 7.22 11.21
N GLY A 22 0.51 8.50 10.88
CA GLY A 22 -0.11 9.50 11.77
C GLY A 22 -1.64 9.48 11.82
N THR A 23 -2.32 8.66 11.01
CA THR A 23 -3.80 8.58 11.04
C THR A 23 -4.24 7.88 12.32
N GLN A 24 -5.11 8.54 13.09
CA GLN A 24 -5.83 7.94 14.20
C GLN A 24 -6.95 7.05 13.67
N VAL A 25 -7.03 5.82 14.20
CA VAL A 25 -8.01 4.80 13.76
C VAL A 25 -9.43 5.30 14.04
N SER A 26 -9.71 5.75 15.27
CA SER A 26 -11.02 6.25 15.70
C SER A 26 -11.55 7.34 14.78
N THR A 27 -10.79 8.41 14.58
CA THR A 27 -11.19 9.54 13.72
C THR A 27 -11.55 9.07 12.32
N ARG A 28 -10.75 8.16 11.75
CA ARG A 28 -10.98 7.72 10.37
C ARG A 28 -12.19 6.79 10.27
N THR A 29 -12.34 5.88 11.22
CA THR A 29 -13.52 5.03 11.34
C THR A 29 -14.79 5.88 11.43
N THR A 30 -14.84 6.88 12.32
CA THR A 30 -16.00 7.77 12.46
C THR A 30 -16.33 8.51 11.16
N GLN A 31 -15.31 8.96 10.42
CA GLN A 31 -15.52 9.63 9.12
C GLN A 31 -16.10 8.69 8.07
N VAL A 32 -15.59 7.45 7.97
CA VAL A 32 -16.12 6.44 7.05
C VAL A 32 -17.59 6.18 7.36
N ILE A 33 -17.91 5.95 8.63
CA ILE A 33 -19.27 5.68 9.08
C ILE A 33 -20.18 6.85 8.80
N SER A 34 -19.77 8.08 9.14
CA SER A 34 -20.55 9.29 8.86
C SER A 34 -20.92 9.42 7.38
N LYS A 35 -19.99 9.11 6.47
CA LYS A 35 -20.24 9.17 5.02
C LYS A 35 -21.21 8.10 4.55
N LEU A 36 -21.10 6.88 5.06
CA LEU A 36 -21.94 5.75 4.63
C LEU A 36 -23.28 5.68 5.37
N SER A 37 -23.40 6.29 6.55
CA SER A 37 -24.65 6.35 7.32
C SER A 37 -25.54 7.51 6.96
N THR A 38 -25.03 8.49 6.20
CA THR A 38 -25.84 9.62 5.74
C THR A 38 -26.73 9.12 4.59
N PRO A 39 -28.07 9.10 4.75
CA PRO A 39 -28.96 8.68 3.68
C PRO A 39 -28.75 9.60 2.48
N THR A 40 -28.35 9.00 1.36
CA THR A 40 -28.15 9.72 0.10
C THR A 40 -29.54 9.87 -0.53
N PRO A 41 -29.99 11.10 -0.87
CA PRO A 41 -31.25 11.30 -1.59
C PRO A 41 -31.31 10.41 -2.84
N GLU A 42 -32.49 9.85 -3.14
CA GLU A 42 -32.71 8.94 -4.28
C GLU A 42 -32.21 9.52 -5.62
N ASP A 43 -32.22 10.84 -5.78
CA ASP A 43 -31.79 11.55 -6.99
C ASP A 43 -30.28 11.86 -7.08
N SER A 44 -29.50 11.48 -6.05
CA SER A 44 -28.08 11.84 -5.97
C SER A 44 -27.14 10.64 -6.16
N SER A 45 -25.97 10.91 -6.73
CA SER A 45 -24.95 9.89 -6.99
C SER A 45 -24.52 9.19 -5.69
N PRO A 46 -24.60 7.85 -5.62
CA PRO A 46 -24.29 7.10 -4.41
C PRO A 46 -22.85 7.36 -3.94
N ILE A 47 -22.67 7.39 -2.62
CA ILE A 47 -21.37 7.63 -2.00
C ILE A 47 -20.53 6.36 -2.06
N LEU A 48 -19.29 6.49 -2.55
CA LEU A 48 -18.29 5.43 -2.57
C LEU A 48 -17.07 5.89 -1.77
N VAL A 49 -16.80 5.23 -0.65
CA VAL A 49 -15.63 5.55 0.18
C VAL A 49 -14.43 4.78 -0.33
N VAL A 50 -13.33 5.49 -0.57
CA VAL A 50 -12.09 4.91 -1.09
C VAL A 50 -10.98 5.07 -0.04
N LEU A 51 -10.61 3.98 0.61
CA LEU A 51 -9.52 3.92 1.58
C LEU A 51 -8.25 3.46 0.89
N GLN A 52 -7.15 4.21 1.07
CA GLN A 52 -5.86 3.88 0.44
C GLN A 52 -4.72 3.92 1.44
N ALA A 53 -3.82 2.94 1.37
CA ALA A 53 -2.61 2.89 2.18
C ALA A 53 -1.45 2.27 1.41
N ASN A 54 -0.24 2.75 1.72
CA ASN A 54 0.97 2.07 1.31
C ASN A 54 1.16 0.78 2.13
N ASN A 55 2.15 -0.03 1.74
CA ASN A 55 2.49 -1.28 2.41
C ASN A 55 2.81 -1.17 3.91
N ARG A 56 3.32 -0.03 4.39
CA ARG A 56 3.63 0.18 5.82
C ARG A 56 2.36 0.39 6.65
N ASP A 57 1.37 1.03 6.04
CA ASP A 57 0.13 1.45 6.69
C ASP A 57 -1.07 0.54 6.36
N ALA A 58 -0.86 -0.50 5.52
CA ALA A 58 -1.88 -1.43 5.07
C ALA A 58 -2.62 -2.13 6.22
N ASN A 59 -1.90 -2.59 7.26
CA ASN A 59 -2.52 -3.22 8.43
C ASN A 59 -3.50 -2.27 9.13
N LYS A 60 -3.12 -0.99 9.26
CA LYS A 60 -3.99 0.04 9.85
C LYS A 60 -5.22 0.29 8.98
N LEU A 61 -5.06 0.30 7.66
CA LEU A 61 -6.19 0.43 6.74
C LEU A 61 -7.18 -0.72 6.90
N ILE A 62 -6.69 -1.95 7.02
CA ILE A 62 -7.53 -3.12 7.28
C ILE A 62 -8.26 -2.92 8.62
N THR A 63 -7.55 -2.54 9.69
CA THR A 63 -8.18 -2.26 10.99
C THR A 63 -9.31 -1.22 10.90
N VAL A 64 -9.07 -0.08 10.24
CA VAL A 64 -10.11 0.96 10.05
C VAL A 64 -11.31 0.41 9.28
N THR A 65 -11.06 -0.33 8.21
CA THR A 65 -12.10 -0.95 7.37
C THR A 65 -12.94 -1.92 8.19
N GLU A 66 -12.33 -2.85 8.91
CA GLU A 66 -13.03 -3.87 9.69
C GLU A 66 -13.87 -3.27 10.83
N ILE A 67 -13.34 -2.26 11.53
CA ILE A 67 -14.11 -1.59 12.59
C ILE A 67 -15.31 -0.86 11.98
N ALA A 68 -15.11 -0.12 10.88
CA ALA A 68 -16.20 0.60 10.21
C ALA A 68 -17.32 -0.35 9.74
N LYS A 69 -16.96 -1.51 9.16
CA LYS A 69 -17.93 -2.53 8.74
C LYS A 69 -18.75 -3.06 9.91
N ARG A 70 -18.09 -3.40 11.03
CA ARG A 70 -18.79 -3.89 12.23
C ARG A 70 -19.78 -2.86 12.76
N GLU A 71 -19.38 -1.59 12.84
CA GLU A 71 -20.27 -0.53 13.31
C GLU A 71 -21.43 -0.25 12.36
N LEU A 72 -21.23 -0.34 11.05
CA LEU A 72 -22.30 -0.19 10.05
C LEU A 72 -23.28 -1.36 10.10
N LEU A 73 -22.77 -2.59 10.26
CA LEU A 73 -23.59 -3.79 10.43
C LEU A 73 -24.46 -3.69 11.71
N LEU A 74 -23.91 -3.20 12.82
CA LEU A 74 -24.66 -2.96 14.06
C LEU A 74 -25.78 -1.92 13.87
N LYS A 75 -25.64 -0.99 12.92
CA LYS A 75 -26.68 -0.03 12.55
C LYS A 75 -27.69 -0.59 11.54
N GLY A 76 -27.57 -1.86 11.16
CA GLY A 76 -28.41 -2.49 10.13
C GLY A 76 -28.11 -2.01 8.71
N ILE A 77 -26.96 -1.37 8.48
CA ILE A 77 -26.56 -0.87 7.17
C ILE A 77 -25.70 -1.94 6.50
N LYS A 78 -26.22 -2.50 5.40
CA LYS A 78 -25.48 -3.41 4.54
C LYS A 78 -24.35 -2.67 3.80
N THR A 79 -23.18 -3.28 3.75
CA THR A 79 -22.00 -2.71 3.10
C THR A 79 -21.36 -3.69 2.15
N PHE A 80 -20.91 -3.21 1.00
CA PHE A 80 -20.19 -3.95 -0.02
C PHE A 80 -18.74 -3.48 -0.04
N GLN A 81 -17.81 -4.44 -0.06
CA GLN A 81 -16.38 -4.19 -0.06
C GLN A 81 -15.75 -4.70 -1.37
N TYR A 82 -14.86 -3.90 -1.96
CA TYR A 82 -14.01 -4.32 -3.06
C TYR A 82 -12.56 -3.96 -2.75
N THR A 83 -11.63 -4.87 -3.00
CA THR A 83 -10.20 -4.68 -2.67
C THR A 83 -9.36 -4.71 -3.94
N ALA A 84 -8.50 -3.71 -4.10
CA ALA A 84 -7.58 -3.59 -5.20
C ALA A 84 -6.14 -3.43 -4.70
N LEU A 85 -5.19 -4.10 -5.36
CA LEU A 85 -3.76 -3.94 -5.12
C LEU A 85 -3.12 -3.26 -6.34
N SER A 86 -2.43 -2.15 -6.10
CA SER A 86 -1.68 -1.42 -7.13
C SER A 86 -0.25 -1.17 -6.67
N SER A 87 0.56 -0.57 -7.53
CA SER A 87 1.93 -0.15 -7.19
C SER A 87 2.12 1.33 -7.54
N GLN A 88 2.65 2.10 -6.58
CA GLN A 88 3.05 3.48 -6.78
C GLN A 88 4.57 3.57 -6.87
N MET A 89 5.08 4.20 -7.92
CA MET A 89 6.51 4.48 -8.05
C MET A 89 6.88 5.63 -7.13
N ILE A 90 7.80 5.40 -6.20
CA ILE A 90 8.36 6.42 -5.33
C ILE A 90 9.87 6.52 -5.52
N ASP A 91 10.38 7.74 -5.37
CA ASP A 91 11.80 8.02 -5.33
C ASP A 91 12.31 7.80 -3.90
N VAL A 92 13.21 6.84 -3.73
CA VAL A 92 13.81 6.52 -2.43
C VAL A 92 15.23 7.03 -2.41
N GLU A 93 15.53 7.90 -1.45
CA GLU A 93 16.89 8.32 -1.17
C GLU A 93 17.77 7.12 -0.80
N ARG A 94 18.94 7.03 -1.43
CA ARG A 94 19.90 5.97 -1.15
C ARG A 94 20.57 6.28 0.19
N LYS A 95 20.26 5.49 1.23
CA LYS A 95 21.03 5.54 2.48
C LYS A 95 22.40 4.89 2.26
N PRO A 96 23.49 5.48 2.79
CA PRO A 96 24.80 4.86 2.73
C PRO A 96 24.78 3.53 3.48
N ALA A 97 25.54 2.56 2.99
CA ALA A 97 25.72 1.29 3.69
C ALA A 97 26.30 1.56 5.10
N PRO A 98 25.89 0.80 6.13
CA PRO A 98 26.58 0.84 7.41
C PRO A 98 28.05 0.49 7.17
N ARG A 99 28.97 1.36 7.59
CA ARG A 99 30.40 1.03 7.55
C ARG A 99 30.61 -0.27 8.31
N PRO A 100 31.38 -1.24 7.80
CA PRO A 100 31.82 -2.36 8.62
C PRO A 100 32.54 -1.80 9.85
N PRO A 101 32.41 -2.40 11.04
CA PRO A 101 33.14 -1.96 12.22
C PRO A 101 34.63 -2.03 11.88
N THR A 102 35.28 -0.87 11.84
CA THR A 102 36.73 -0.77 11.80
C THR A 102 37.23 -1.31 13.14
N ALA A 103 37.67 -2.57 13.14
CA ALA A 103 38.56 -3.08 14.16
C ALA A 103 39.84 -2.25 14.06
N ASN A 104 40.04 -1.28 14.95
CA ASN A 104 41.32 -0.66 15.27
C ASN A 104 41.15 0.18 16.54
N ALA A 105 41.11 -0.52 17.67
CA ALA A 105 41.54 0.03 18.94
C ALA A 105 42.73 -0.82 19.43
N ALA A 106 43.92 -0.19 19.41
CA ALA A 106 45.17 -0.53 20.09
C ALA A 106 46.07 -1.67 19.54
N GLY A 107 47.30 -1.30 19.15
CA GLY A 107 48.52 -1.97 19.65
C GLY A 107 49.42 -2.75 18.67
N ASP A 108 50.54 -2.10 18.30
CA ASP A 108 51.91 -2.60 18.01
C ASP A 108 52.29 -3.61 16.89
N GLU A 109 53.33 -3.14 16.17
CA GLU A 109 54.52 -3.78 15.56
C GLU A 109 54.42 -4.89 14.48
N ASP A 110 54.95 -4.49 13.31
CA ASP A 110 55.82 -5.20 12.37
C ASP A 110 55.26 -6.38 11.52
N GLY A 111 55.40 -6.27 10.20
CA GLY A 111 55.12 -7.39 9.29
C GLY A 111 54.58 -7.02 7.89
N GLU A 112 55.52 -6.78 6.97
CA GLU A 112 55.50 -7.08 5.53
C GLU A 112 54.31 -6.70 4.63
N ILE A 113 54.66 -5.93 3.60
CA ILE A 113 53.87 -5.55 2.44
C ILE A 113 53.53 -6.79 1.59
N SER A 114 52.25 -7.14 1.49
CA SER A 114 51.71 -7.96 0.39
C SER A 114 50.62 -7.16 -0.34
N ASP A 115 50.97 -6.79 -1.55
CA ASP A 115 50.20 -6.01 -2.51
C ASP A 115 49.12 -6.92 -3.13
N ASP A 116 47.94 -6.99 -2.50
CA ASP A 116 46.74 -7.57 -3.12
C ASP A 116 45.62 -6.51 -3.12
N ALA A 117 45.81 -5.57 -4.04
CA ALA A 117 44.92 -4.47 -4.35
C ALA A 117 43.55 -4.98 -4.82
N PHE A 118 42.67 -5.30 -3.86
CA PHE A 118 41.24 -5.15 -4.09
C PHE A 118 41.00 -3.70 -4.49
N GLN A 119 40.81 -3.46 -5.79
CA GLN A 119 40.29 -2.20 -6.30
C GLN A 119 38.97 -1.93 -5.58
N THR A 120 39.05 -1.14 -4.52
CA THR A 120 37.92 -0.50 -3.89
C THR A 120 37.42 0.47 -4.94
N VAL A 121 36.47 0.01 -5.76
CA VAL A 121 35.75 0.85 -6.72
C VAL A 121 35.32 2.08 -5.94
N GLY A 122 35.94 3.21 -6.30
CA GLY A 122 35.88 4.45 -5.55
C GLY A 122 34.47 4.76 -5.13
N GLU A 123 34.38 5.27 -3.91
CA GLU A 123 33.21 5.87 -3.28
C GLU A 123 32.39 6.64 -4.30
N VAL A 124 31.48 5.95 -5.01
CA VAL A 124 30.64 6.59 -6.01
C VAL A 124 29.73 7.48 -5.21
N ASP A 125 29.97 8.79 -5.31
CA ASP A 125 29.27 9.81 -4.56
C ASP A 125 27.77 9.53 -4.64
N ILE A 126 27.20 8.95 -3.57
CA ILE A 126 25.85 8.36 -3.59
C ILE A 126 24.81 9.44 -3.93
N LYS A 127 25.17 10.72 -3.68
CA LYS A 127 24.41 11.91 -4.10
C LYS A 127 24.39 12.12 -5.62
N ALA A 128 25.46 11.79 -6.34
CA ALA A 128 25.55 11.90 -7.79
C ALA A 128 24.72 10.84 -8.55
N LEU A 129 24.39 9.73 -7.89
CA LEU A 129 23.62 8.61 -8.46
C LEU A 129 22.10 8.83 -8.50
N GLY A 130 21.61 9.94 -7.95
CA GLY A 130 20.19 10.29 -7.92
C GLY A 130 19.29 9.34 -7.10
N PRO A 131 18.01 9.71 -6.91
CA PRO A 131 17.06 8.88 -6.16
C PRO A 131 16.83 7.53 -6.85
N LYS A 132 16.70 6.47 -6.06
CA LYS A 132 16.36 5.14 -6.57
C LYS A 132 14.85 5.02 -6.70
N LYS A 133 14.35 4.92 -7.92
CA LYS A 133 12.94 4.59 -8.20
C LYS A 133 12.61 3.19 -7.66
N ARG A 134 11.60 3.09 -6.81
CA ARG A 134 11.08 1.82 -6.27
C ARG A 134 9.57 1.77 -6.42
N ALA A 135 9.06 0.64 -6.91
CA ALA A 135 7.65 0.31 -6.83
C ALA A 135 7.27 -0.04 -5.39
N VAL A 136 6.33 0.71 -4.81
CA VAL A 136 5.75 0.43 -3.50
C VAL A 136 4.31 -0.02 -3.67
N PRO A 137 3.92 -1.16 -3.08
CA PRO A 137 2.54 -1.61 -3.19
C PRO A 137 1.60 -0.70 -2.40
N VAL A 138 0.42 -0.47 -2.98
CA VAL A 138 -0.66 0.33 -2.42
C VAL A 138 -1.91 -0.53 -2.40
N LEU A 139 -2.47 -0.69 -1.20
CA LEU A 139 -3.75 -1.34 -0.98
C LEU A 139 -4.85 -0.28 -1.05
N THR A 140 -5.87 -0.55 -1.86
CA THR A 140 -7.08 0.26 -1.96
C THR A 140 -8.28 -0.60 -1.58
N VAL A 141 -9.12 -0.08 -0.69
CA VAL A 141 -10.39 -0.69 -0.32
C VAL A 141 -11.51 0.28 -0.64
N TYR A 142 -12.50 -0.20 -1.36
CA TYR A 142 -13.72 0.51 -1.70
C TYR A 142 -14.84 0.01 -0.80
N LEU A 143 -15.58 0.92 -0.18
CA LEU A 143 -16.76 0.62 0.64
C LEU A 143 -17.97 1.39 0.12
N ALA A 144 -19.08 0.68 -0.09
CA ALA A 144 -20.35 1.23 -0.56
C ALA A 144 -21.54 0.63 0.20
N THR A 145 -22.67 1.33 0.22
CA THR A 145 -23.95 0.81 0.74
C THR A 145 -24.79 0.10 -0.31
N LYS A 146 -24.44 0.27 -1.60
CA LYS A 146 -25.08 -0.37 -2.75
C LYS A 146 -24.01 -1.09 -3.58
N PRO A 147 -24.35 -2.19 -4.28
CA PRO A 147 -23.39 -2.91 -5.11
C PRO A 147 -22.91 -2.05 -6.28
N VAL A 148 -21.61 -2.13 -6.59
CA VAL A 148 -20.94 -1.36 -7.65
C VAL A 148 -20.49 -2.32 -8.74
N LYS A 149 -21.17 -2.29 -9.90
CA LYS A 149 -21.00 -3.28 -10.97
C LYS A 149 -19.61 -3.23 -11.60
N GLU A 150 -19.05 -2.05 -11.74
CA GLU A 150 -17.74 -1.78 -12.32
C GLU A 150 -16.63 -2.38 -11.46
N LEU A 151 -16.72 -2.18 -10.14
CA LEU A 151 -15.78 -2.75 -9.18
C LEU A 151 -15.94 -4.28 -9.07
N LYS A 152 -17.18 -4.78 -9.15
CA LYS A 152 -17.44 -6.22 -9.17
C LYS A 152 -16.85 -6.89 -10.41
N ALA A 153 -16.99 -6.27 -11.58
CA ALA A 153 -16.44 -6.79 -12.83
C ALA A 153 -14.91 -6.83 -12.82
N GLU A 154 -14.26 -5.81 -12.25
CA GLU A 154 -12.80 -5.73 -12.23
C GLU A 154 -12.16 -6.59 -11.12
N PHE A 155 -12.72 -6.55 -9.91
CA PHE A 155 -12.08 -7.10 -8.71
C PHE A 155 -12.69 -8.42 -8.23
N GLY A 156 -13.82 -8.86 -8.79
CA GLY A 156 -14.41 -10.19 -8.66
C GLY A 156 -14.91 -10.61 -7.27
N ASN A 157 -14.38 -10.01 -6.20
CA ASN A 157 -14.62 -10.38 -4.81
C ASN A 157 -15.53 -9.34 -4.16
N GLU A 158 -16.82 -9.51 -4.34
CA GLU A 158 -17.82 -8.85 -3.50
C GLU A 158 -18.06 -9.74 -2.29
N ASP A 159 -17.51 -9.37 -1.14
CA ASP A 159 -17.95 -9.96 0.13
C ASP A 159 -19.27 -9.28 0.49
N GLU A 160 -20.39 -9.92 0.15
CA GLU A 160 -21.72 -9.49 0.58
C GLU A 160 -21.87 -9.82 2.06
N ILE A 161 -21.85 -8.79 2.91
CA ILE A 161 -21.89 -8.97 4.36
C ILE A 161 -23.35 -8.95 4.81
N ASP A 162 -24.02 -10.09 4.64
CA ASP A 162 -25.32 -10.38 5.26
C ASP A 162 -25.10 -11.16 6.54
N GLY A 163 -25.38 -10.53 7.68
CA GLY A 163 -25.72 -11.19 8.95
C GLY A 163 -24.63 -11.97 9.69
N ASP A 164 -23.73 -12.67 9.01
CA ASP A 164 -22.82 -13.64 9.63
C ASP A 164 -21.37 -13.47 9.14
N ALA A 165 -20.55 -12.92 10.03
CA ALA A 165 -19.10 -13.06 10.13
C ALA A 165 -18.29 -13.36 8.85
N CYS A 166 -17.83 -12.31 8.14
CA CYS A 166 -16.64 -12.39 7.30
C CYS A 166 -15.49 -11.60 7.90
N ILE A 167 -14.73 -12.27 8.78
CA ILE A 167 -13.38 -11.85 9.16
C ILE A 167 -12.46 -12.26 7.99
N VAL A 168 -12.16 -11.32 7.10
CA VAL A 168 -11.19 -11.56 6.04
C VAL A 168 -9.78 -11.40 6.63
N ILE A 169 -9.14 -12.52 6.96
CA ILE A 169 -7.71 -12.57 7.28
C ILE A 169 -6.92 -12.34 5.98
N ILE A 170 -6.76 -11.09 5.57
CA ILE A 170 -5.79 -10.75 4.51
C ILE A 170 -4.39 -10.93 5.10
N SER A 171 -3.82 -12.12 4.89
CA SER A 171 -2.45 -12.42 5.28
C SER A 171 -1.49 -11.49 4.53
N VAL A 172 -0.80 -10.64 5.28
CA VAL A 172 0.17 -9.62 4.81
C VAL A 172 1.33 -10.22 3.97
N ARG A 173 1.45 -11.56 3.93
CA ARG A 173 2.46 -12.29 3.15
C ARG A 173 2.35 -12.04 1.64
N THR A 174 1.13 -11.92 1.10
CA THR A 174 0.91 -11.79 -0.35
C THR A 174 1.40 -10.46 -0.94
N MET A 175 1.48 -9.39 -0.14
CA MET A 175 2.01 -8.09 -0.62
C MET A 175 3.52 -8.08 -0.83
N ARG A 176 4.29 -8.95 -0.15
CA ARG A 176 5.72 -9.07 -0.43
C ARG A 176 5.96 -9.77 -1.77
N ASP A 177 5.18 -10.80 -2.08
CA ASP A 177 5.40 -11.63 -3.27
C ASP A 177 4.97 -10.93 -4.58
N ALA A 178 3.93 -10.08 -4.55
CA ALA A 178 3.52 -9.27 -5.70
C ALA A 178 4.61 -8.28 -6.19
N VAL A 179 5.54 -7.88 -5.32
CA VAL A 179 6.67 -7.01 -5.67
C VAL A 179 7.82 -7.80 -6.33
N TYR A 180 7.91 -9.11 -6.09
CA TYR A 180 9.03 -9.92 -6.61
C TYR A 180 8.87 -10.31 -8.09
N HIS A 181 7.65 -10.33 -8.64
CA HIS A 181 7.45 -10.70 -10.04
C HIS A 181 7.60 -9.56 -11.05
N THR A 182 7.36 -8.30 -10.66
CA THR A 182 7.56 -7.13 -11.54
C THR A 182 9.01 -6.64 -11.60
N GLY A 183 9.86 -7.04 -10.64
CA GLY A 183 11.26 -6.62 -10.59
C GLY A 183 12.25 -7.43 -11.44
N ARG A 184 11.85 -8.60 -11.98
CA ARG A 184 12.77 -9.49 -12.70
C ARG A 184 12.83 -9.27 -14.21
N ALA A 185 11.92 -8.47 -14.78
CA ALA A 185 11.84 -8.26 -16.22
C ALA A 185 12.82 -7.21 -16.78
N VAL A 186 13.48 -6.40 -15.94
CA VAL A 186 14.26 -5.24 -16.41
C VAL A 186 15.76 -5.53 -16.62
N ASN A 187 16.25 -6.72 -16.24
CA ASN A 187 17.71 -6.98 -16.20
C ASN A 187 18.19 -8.16 -17.08
N ARG A 188 17.60 -8.34 -18.27
CA ARG A 188 18.07 -9.34 -19.26
C ARG A 188 18.45 -8.80 -20.64
N SER A 189 18.61 -7.49 -20.81
CA SER A 189 19.00 -6.88 -22.11
C SER A 189 20.43 -6.34 -22.18
N ARG A 190 21.31 -6.67 -21.22
CA ARG A 190 22.75 -6.36 -21.31
C ARG A 190 23.61 -7.59 -21.07
N LEU A 191 23.59 -8.50 -22.05
CA LEU A 191 24.68 -9.42 -22.35
C LEU A 191 24.60 -9.69 -23.86
N LYS A 192 25.37 -8.92 -24.62
CA LYS A 192 25.95 -9.29 -25.90
C LYS A 192 27.44 -9.06 -25.77
#